data_AF-A0AAT9H8R7-F1
#
_entry.id   AF-A0AAT9H8R7-F1
#
_cell.length_a   1.000
_cell.length_b   1.000
_cell.length_c   1.000
_cell.angle_alpha   90.00
_cell.angle_beta   90.00
_cell.angle_gamma   90.00
#
_symmetry.space_group_name_H-M   'P 1'
#
loop_
_entity.id
_entity.type
_entity.pdbx_description
1 polymer ?
#
loop_
_entity_poly.entity_id
_entity_poly.type
_entity_poly.pdbx_seq_one_letter_code
_entity_poly.pdbx_strand_id
1 'polypeptide(L)' 'MFANSSKFGTGGTFEVDIYVNPNLADGTVCGVDVECAVVTRADHLDTNDRKYDVHVPVTFQ' A
#
# COMPACT_ATOMS: atom_id res chain seq x y z
N MET A 1 8.38 -4.15 -16.75
CA MET A 1 8.19 -3.62 -15.39
C MET A 1 6.71 -3.34 -15.27
N PHE A 2 6.05 -3.85 -14.24
CA PHE A 2 4.61 -3.60 -14.05
C PHE A 2 4.42 -2.22 -13.42
N ALA A 3 3.24 -1.62 -13.60
CA ALA A 3 2.91 -0.41 -12.85
C ALA A 3 3.04 -0.67 -11.35
N ASN A 4 3.46 0.36 -10.59
CA ASN A 4 3.63 0.29 -9.14
C ASN A 4 4.59 -0.85 -8.69
N SER A 5 5.61 -1.17 -9.48
CA SER A 5 6.60 -2.20 -9.14
C SER A 5 8.02 -1.69 -9.33
N SER A 6 8.94 -2.17 -8.50
CA SER A 6 10.38 -1.95 -8.65
C SER A 6 11.17 -3.25 -8.56
N LYS A 7 12.45 -3.20 -8.96
CA LYS A 7 13.37 -4.32 -8.74
C LYS A 7 13.88 -4.26 -7.30
N PHE A 8 14.10 -5.42 -6.70
CA PHE A 8 14.81 -5.50 -5.42
C PHE A 8 16.27 -5.03 -5.56
N GLY A 9 16.71 -4.24 -4.60
CA GLY A 9 18.09 -3.86 -4.36
C GLY A 9 18.78 -4.81 -3.38
N THR A 10 19.96 -4.40 -2.92
CA THR A 10 20.80 -5.18 -2.00
C THR A 10 20.05 -5.50 -0.71
N GLY A 11 20.17 -6.75 -0.24
CA GLY A 11 19.53 -7.20 1.00
C GLY A 11 17.99 -7.26 0.94
N GLY A 12 17.39 -7.24 -0.26
CA GLY A 12 15.94 -7.25 -0.43
C GLY A 12 15.27 -5.89 -0.25
N THR A 13 16.04 -4.80 -0.20
CA THR A 13 15.51 -3.43 -0.18
C THR A 13 14.76 -3.11 -1.47
N PHE A 14 13.82 -2.18 -1.43
CA PHE A 14 13.15 -1.68 -2.62
C PHE A 14 12.71 -0.24 -2.40
N GLU A 15 12.65 0.51 -3.50
CA GLU A 15 12.05 1.85 -3.58
C GLU A 15 11.10 1.84 -4.78
N VAL A 16 9.88 2.33 -4.63
CA VAL A 16 8.85 2.23 -5.67
C VAL A 16 7.95 3.46 -5.66
N ASP A 17 7.73 4.03 -6.83
CA ASP A 17 6.67 5.01 -7.05
C ASP A 17 5.34 4.29 -7.23
N ILE A 18 4.36 4.67 -6.41
CA ILE A 18 2.99 4.17 -6.50
C ILE A 18 2.02 5.31 -6.81
N TYR A 19 1.12 5.07 -7.75
CA TYR A 19 0.03 5.99 -8.05
C TYR A 19 -1.23 5.51 -7.33
N VAL A 20 -1.74 6.33 -6.42
CA VAL A 20 -2.88 6.02 -5.56
C VAL A 20 -4.08 6.92 -5.89
N ASN A 21 -5.29 6.40 -5.71
CA ASN A 21 -6.55 7.12 -5.87
C ASN A 21 -7.32 7.05 -4.54
N PRO A 22 -7.86 8.16 -4.01
CA PRO A 22 -8.65 8.15 -2.78
C PRO A 22 -9.98 7.39 -2.88
N ASN A 23 -10.51 7.19 -4.09
CA ASN A 23 -11.80 6.54 -4.30
C ASN A 23 -11.64 5.02 -4.27
N LEU A 24 -12.31 4.36 -3.33
CA LEU A 24 -12.34 2.91 -3.20
C LEU A 24 -13.45 2.30 -4.06
N ALA A 25 -13.33 1.01 -4.38
CA ALA A 25 -14.21 0.32 -5.33
C ALA A 25 -15.67 0.23 -4.88
N ASP A 26 -15.93 0.37 -3.58
CA ASP A 26 -17.26 0.36 -2.97
C ASP A 26 -17.91 1.76 -2.89
N GLY A 27 -17.23 2.79 -3.40
CA GLY A 27 -17.68 4.18 -3.37
C GLY A 27 -17.24 4.96 -2.14
N THR A 28 -16.58 4.32 -1.17
CA THR A 28 -15.98 4.97 -0.01
C THR A 28 -14.77 5.82 -0.42
N VAL A 29 -14.57 6.97 0.20
CA VAL A 29 -13.46 7.89 -0.10
C VAL A 29 -12.52 8.02 1.09
N CYS A 30 -11.24 7.72 0.86
CA CYS A 30 -10.17 7.89 1.83
C CYS A 30 -10.04 9.36 2.29
N GLY A 31 -10.05 9.57 3.60
CA GLY A 31 -9.99 10.90 4.23
C GLY A 31 -11.33 11.64 4.32
N VAL A 32 -12.41 11.08 3.74
CA VAL A 32 -13.78 11.60 3.87
C VAL A 32 -14.63 10.63 4.69
N ASP A 33 -14.72 9.39 4.23
CA ASP A 33 -15.57 8.36 4.85
C ASP A 33 -14.77 7.47 5.81
N VAL A 34 -13.49 7.24 5.52
CA VAL A 34 -12.60 6.34 6.29
C VAL A 34 -11.16 6.84 6.31
N GLU A 35 -10.42 6.48 7.37
CA GLU A 35 -8.96 6.64 7.40
C GLU A 35 -8.29 5.57 6.54
N CYS A 36 -7.27 5.97 5.77
CA CYS A 36 -6.55 5.08 4.87
C CYS A 36 -5.05 5.10 5.11
N ALA A 37 -4.39 4.02 4.69
CA ALA A 37 -2.94 3.87 4.75
C ALA A 37 -2.41 3.13 3.52
N VAL A 38 -1.17 3.42 3.13
CA VAL A 38 -0.36 2.55 2.27
C VAL A 38 0.25 1.48 3.16
N VAL A 39 0.09 0.21 2.78
CA VAL A 39 0.51 -0.93 3.62
C VAL A 39 1.49 -1.81 2.87
N THR A 40 2.67 -2.04 3.45
CA THR A 40 3.54 -3.15 3.02
C THR A 40 3.13 -4.40 3.78
N ARG A 41 2.73 -5.45 3.05
CA ARG A 41 2.39 -6.74 3.65
C ARG A 41 3.64 -7.60 3.81
N ALA A 42 3.75 -8.31 4.92
CA ALA A 42 4.83 -9.28 5.10
C ALA A 42 4.74 -10.43 4.09
N ASP A 43 3.54 -10.95 3.84
CA ASP A 43 3.28 -11.94 2.79
C ASP A 43 1.99 -11.55 2.02
N HIS A 44 2.12 -11.45 0.69
CA HIS A 44 0.97 -11.15 -0.18
C HIS A 44 0.16 -12.39 -0.57
N LEU A 45 0.70 -13.60 -0.34
CA LEU A 45 0.05 -14.88 -0.60
C LEU A 45 -0.69 -15.42 0.64
N ASP A 46 -0.23 -15.09 1.85
CA ASP A 46 -0.95 -15.37 3.10
C ASP A 46 -1.57 -14.08 3.67
N THR A 47 -2.76 -13.72 3.16
CA THR A 47 -3.43 -12.46 3.56
C THR A 47 -3.79 -12.40 5.05
N ASN A 48 -3.79 -13.52 5.76
CA ASN A 48 -4.13 -13.59 7.19
C ASN A 48 -2.92 -13.33 8.08
N ASP A 49 -1.70 -13.52 7.59
CA ASP A 49 -0.50 -13.11 8.32
C ASP A 49 -0.26 -11.60 8.15
N ARG A 50 -0.56 -10.87 9.22
CA ARG A 50 -0.38 -9.40 9.30
C ARG A 50 0.82 -9.01 10.16
N LYS A 51 1.67 -9.98 10.55
CA LYS A 51 2.87 -9.67 11.35
C LYS A 51 3.78 -8.76 10.54
N TYR A 52 4.32 -7.74 11.18
CA TYR A 52 5.30 -6.81 10.57
C TYR A 52 4.78 -5.99 9.39
N ASP A 53 3.47 -5.96 9.16
CA ASP A 53 2.91 -4.98 8.24
C ASP A 53 3.28 -3.58 8.68
N VAL A 54 3.77 -2.77 7.74
CA VAL A 54 3.98 -1.35 7.96
C VAL A 54 2.79 -0.61 7.39
N HIS A 55 2.12 0.16 8.24
CA HIS A 55 1.02 1.02 7.85
C HIS A 55 1.51 2.46 7.84
N VAL A 56 1.48 3.10 6.67
CA VAL A 56 1.81 4.51 6.49
C VAL A 56 0.51 5.27 6.24
N PRO A 57 -0.03 6.00 7.23
CA PRO A 57 -1.27 6.76 7.06
C PRO A 57 -1.16 7.77 5.93
N VAL A 58 -2.25 7.96 5.18
CA VAL A 58 -2.32 8.94 4.08
C VAL A 58 -3.55 9.81 4.19
N THR A 59 -3.40 11.06 3.76
CA THR A 59 -4.49 12.04 3.63
C THR A 59 -4.46 12.61 2.22
N PHE A 60 -5.63 12.81 1.63
CA PHE A 60 -5.82 13.40 0.30
C PHE A 60 -6.43 14.80 0.46
N GLN A 61 -6.02 15.75 -0.40
CA GLN A 61 -6.54 17.12 -0.47
C GLN A 61 -7.53 17.28 -1.61
#